data_AF-A0A7W8NT15-F1
#
_entry.id   AF-A0A7W8NT15-F1
#
_cell.length_a   1.000
_cell.length_b   1.000
_cell.length_c   1.000
_cell.angle_alpha   90.00
_cell.angle_beta   90.00
_cell.angle_gamma   90.00
#
_symmetry.space_group_name_H-M   'P 1'
#
loop_
_entity.id
_entity.type
_entity.pdbx_description
1 polymer ?
#
loop_
_entity_poly.entity_id
_entity_poly.type
_entity_poly.pdbx_seq_one_letter_code
_entity_poly.pdbx_strand_id
1 'polypeptide(L)'
;MPYSTLSAEVGRLTEAGRSDAFAKAFRDAVRDGIIQATELPSRFTLPKIFYRQGRQGTYERSTQDMVFEHTPEYEDWFANIDRELAGLRRYNDLKPILAIIQESLVDFEHLASATGQPPLPTYEQGETRSRSRTRAASVQKTPPKKKK
;
A
#
# COMPACT_ATOMS: atom_id res chain seq x y z
N MET A 1 -0.54 -8.00 36.00
CA MET A 1 -0.07 -7.79 34.61
C MET A 1 -1.30 -7.83 33.72
N PRO A 2 -1.77 -6.68 33.21
CA PRO A 2 -2.96 -6.64 32.38
C PRO A 2 -2.62 -7.18 31.00
N TYR A 3 -3.35 -8.20 30.55
CA TYR A 3 -3.34 -8.60 29.15
C TYR A 3 -4.15 -7.58 28.35
N SER A 4 -3.65 -7.18 27.19
CA SER A 4 -4.35 -6.30 26.26
C SER A 4 -4.60 -7.02 24.94
N THR A 5 -5.58 -6.55 24.18
CA THR A 5 -5.92 -7.09 22.86
C THR A 5 -5.51 -6.11 21.78
N LEU A 6 -5.15 -6.65 20.61
CA LEU A 6 -4.84 -5.85 19.43
C LEU A 6 -6.01 -4.92 19.07
N SER A 7 -7.25 -5.40 19.23
CA SER A 7 -8.47 -4.61 19.04
C SER A 7 -8.55 -3.38 19.96
N ALA A 8 -8.16 -3.50 21.23
CA ALA A 8 -8.16 -2.38 22.18
C ALA A 8 -7.11 -1.33 21.81
N GLU A 9 -5.90 -1.76 21.45
CA GLU A 9 -4.80 -0.85 21.09
C GLU A 9 -5.05 -0.13 19.76
N VAL A 10 -5.68 -0.81 18.79
CA VAL A 10 -6.11 -0.16 17.55
C VAL A 10 -7.11 0.97 17.83
N GLY A 11 -7.94 0.86 18.87
CA GLY A 11 -8.82 1.94 19.31
C GLY A 11 -8.09 3.11 19.96
N ARG A 12 -6.87 2.90 20.44
CA ARG A 12 -6.03 3.91 21.11
C ARG A 12 -5.12 4.68 20.16
N LEU A 13 -4.99 4.22 18.91
CA LEU A 13 -4.21 4.90 17.86
C LEU A 13 -4.70 6.34 17.66
N THR A 14 -3.75 7.26 17.52
CA THR A 14 -4.07 8.66 17.25
C THR A 14 -4.71 8.83 15.86
N GLU A 15 -4.28 8.02 14.89
CA GLU A 15 -4.75 8.04 13.51
C GLU A 15 -5.42 6.71 13.12
N ALA A 16 -6.73 6.61 13.32
CA ALA A 16 -7.52 5.41 13.01
C ALA A 16 -7.42 4.95 11.53
N GLY A 17 -7.12 5.89 10.60
CA GLY A 17 -6.89 5.61 9.18
C GLY A 17 -5.63 4.79 8.89
N ARG A 18 -4.76 4.57 9.90
CA ARG A 18 -3.53 3.77 9.79
C ARG A 18 -3.59 2.47 10.58
N SER A 19 -4.76 2.10 11.10
CA SER A 19 -4.97 0.85 11.84
C SER A 19 -4.48 -0.40 11.10
N ASP A 20 -4.58 -0.43 9.77
CA ASP A 20 -4.01 -1.51 8.94
C ASP A 20 -2.48 -1.58 8.94
N ALA A 21 -1.81 -0.42 8.92
CA ALA A 21 -0.35 -0.35 8.98
C ALA A 21 0.16 -0.74 10.37
N PHE A 22 -0.52 -0.30 11.42
CA PHE A 22 -0.24 -0.71 12.80
C PHE A 22 -0.43 -2.22 12.99
N ALA A 23 -1.57 -2.78 12.55
CA ALA A 23 -1.83 -4.22 12.65
C ALA A 23 -0.79 -5.06 11.89
N LYS A 24 -0.22 -4.53 10.80
CA LYS A 24 0.89 -5.17 10.10
C LYS A 24 2.19 -5.08 10.91
N ALA A 25 2.57 -3.89 11.37
CA ALA A 25 3.78 -3.70 12.18
C ALA A 25 3.76 -4.54 13.46
N PHE A 26 2.60 -4.65 14.11
CA PHE A 26 2.41 -5.50 15.29
C PHE A 26 2.69 -6.97 14.98
N ARG A 27 2.13 -7.50 13.88
CA ARG A 27 2.39 -8.89 13.47
C ARG A 27 3.84 -9.13 13.11
N ASP A 28 4.47 -8.18 12.43
CA ASP A 28 5.89 -8.25 12.10
C ASP A 28 6.72 -8.29 13.39
N ALA A 29 6.41 -7.45 14.38
CA ALA A 29 7.07 -7.45 15.70
C ALA A 29 6.85 -8.75 16.50
N VAL A 30 5.66 -9.37 16.42
CA VAL A 30 5.40 -10.69 17.01
C VAL A 30 6.21 -11.77 16.32
N ARG A 31 6.27 -11.74 14.98
CA ARG A 31 7.06 -12.70 14.19
C ARG A 31 8.56 -12.57 14.48
N ASP A 32 9.03 -11.35 14.69
CA ASP A 32 10.43 -11.06 14.99
C ASP A 32 10.76 -11.28 16.49
N GLY A 33 9.77 -11.66 17.31
CA GLY A 33 9.94 -12.02 18.72
C GLY A 33 10.07 -10.83 19.68
N ILE A 34 9.84 -9.61 19.20
CA ILE A 34 9.88 -8.37 19.99
C ILE A 34 8.69 -8.32 20.96
N ILE A 35 7.52 -8.79 20.50
CA ILE A 35 6.28 -8.81 21.29
C ILE A 35 5.82 -10.26 21.43
N GLN A 36 5.58 -10.68 22.67
CA GLN A 36 4.97 -11.98 22.96
C GLN A 36 3.44 -11.87 22.88
N ALA A 37 2.86 -12.43 21.82
CA ALA A 37 1.42 -12.41 21.59
C ALA A 37 0.91 -13.79 21.16
N THR A 38 -0.35 -14.08 21.47
CA THR A 38 -1.06 -15.29 21.06
C THR A 38 -2.29 -14.91 20.24
N GLU A 39 -2.55 -15.68 19.18
CA GLU A 39 -3.73 -15.49 18.33
C GLU A 39 -5.01 -15.90 19.07
N LEU A 40 -6.04 -15.07 18.95
CA LEU A 40 -7.40 -15.42 19.37
C LEU A 40 -8.19 -15.98 18.17
N PRO A 41 -9.22 -16.81 18.42
CA PRO A 41 -10.16 -17.23 17.38
C PRO A 41 -11.09 -16.09 16.94
N SER A 42 -11.14 -14.98 17.69
CA SER A 42 -11.91 -13.80 17.35
C SER A 42 -11.25 -12.98 16.23
N ARG A 43 -12.08 -12.26 15.49
CA ARG A 43 -11.65 -11.29 14.49
C ARG A 43 -12.34 -9.97 14.78
N PHE A 44 -11.66 -8.87 14.50
CA PHE A 44 -12.24 -7.53 14.58
C PHE A 44 -12.07 -6.80 13.25
N THR A 45 -12.92 -5.80 13.02
CA THR A 45 -12.87 -4.98 11.83
C THR A 45 -12.02 -3.74 12.09
N LEU A 46 -11.07 -3.48 11.19
CA LEU A 46 -10.20 -2.31 11.29
C LEU A 46 -11.02 -1.03 11.02
N PRO A 47 -10.83 0.05 11.81
CA PRO A 47 -11.48 1.34 11.58
C PRO A 47 -11.19 1.98 10.21
N LYS A 48 -10.13 1.54 9.53
CA LYS A 48 -9.72 2.08 8.24
C LYS A 48 -10.68 1.61 7.13
N ILE A 49 -11.32 2.58 6.48
CA ILE A 49 -12.13 2.35 5.29
C ILE A 49 -11.21 2.32 4.06
N PHE A 50 -11.34 1.28 3.24
CA PHE A 50 -10.58 1.10 2.00
C PHE A 50 -11.44 1.42 0.78
N TYR A 51 -10.82 2.01 -0.24
CA TYR A 51 -11.45 2.26 -1.54
C TYR A 51 -11.13 1.13 -2.52
N ARG A 52 -12.13 0.70 -3.28
CA ARG A 52 -11.93 -0.30 -4.33
C ARG A 52 -11.27 0.37 -5.55
N GLN A 53 -10.15 -0.18 -6.01
CA GLN A 53 -9.49 0.31 -7.23
C GLN A 53 -10.33 -0.08 -8.45
N GLY A 54 -10.68 0.89 -9.31
CA GLY A 54 -11.41 0.67 -10.57
C GLY A 54 -12.89 0.28 -10.42
N ARG A 55 -13.47 0.34 -9.21
CA ARG A 55 -14.90 0.16 -8.98
C ARG A 55 -15.41 1.20 -7.98
N GLN A 56 -16.65 1.66 -8.14
CA GLN A 56 -17.26 2.56 -7.17
C GLN A 56 -17.59 1.79 -5.88
N GLY A 57 -17.11 2.27 -4.73
CA GLY A 57 -17.44 1.73 -3.41
C GLY A 57 -16.26 1.60 -2.45
N THR A 58 -16.60 1.44 -1.18
CA THR A 58 -15.66 1.19 -0.09
C THR A 58 -15.79 -0.22 0.46
N TYR A 59 -14.81 -0.66 1.25
CA TYR A 59 -14.90 -1.88 2.03
C TYR A 59 -14.08 -1.73 3.32
N GLU A 60 -14.40 -2.56 4.30
CA GLU A 60 -13.68 -2.66 5.55
C GLU A 60 -12.89 -3.98 5.58
N ARG A 61 -11.77 -4.00 6.31
CA ARG A 61 -10.92 -5.18 6.42
C ARG A 61 -11.01 -5.75 7.82
N SER A 62 -11.34 -7.04 7.92
CA SER A 62 -11.32 -7.77 9.20
C SER A 62 -10.00 -8.51 9.39
N THR A 63 -9.46 -8.40 10.60
CA THR A 63 -8.16 -8.90 11.00
C THR A 63 -8.34 -9.84 12.19
N GLN A 64 -7.49 -10.86 12.32
CA GLN A 64 -7.52 -11.74 13.49
C GLN A 64 -7.02 -10.99 14.72
N ASP A 65 -7.72 -11.14 15.84
CA ASP A 65 -7.36 -10.50 17.09
C ASP A 65 -6.20 -11.27 17.75
N MET A 66 -5.40 -10.55 18.53
CA MET A 66 -4.25 -11.14 19.24
C MET A 66 -4.25 -10.61 20.66
N VAL A 67 -3.98 -11.48 21.63
CA VAL A 67 -3.77 -11.11 23.02
C VAL A 67 -2.28 -11.09 23.31
N PHE A 68 -1.84 -10.08 24.04
CA PHE A 68 -0.43 -9.94 24.40
C PHE A 68 -0.30 -9.39 25.81
N GLU A 69 0.88 -9.57 26.39
CA GLU A 69 1.20 -9.02 27.70
C GLU A 69 1.56 -7.54 27.57
N HIS A 70 0.85 -6.68 28.32
CA HIS A 70 1.11 -5.24 28.30
C HIS A 70 2.33 -4.93 29.18
N THR A 71 3.50 -4.88 28.56
CA THR A 71 4.79 -4.56 29.21
C THR A 71 5.18 -3.10 28.96
N PRO A 72 6.08 -2.52 29.78
CA PRO A 72 6.61 -1.17 29.52
C PRO A 72 7.33 -1.06 28.17
N GLU A 73 8.04 -2.13 27.77
CA GLU A 73 8.72 -2.21 26.46
C GLU A 73 7.72 -2.12 25.30
N TYR A 74 6.52 -2.70 25.48
CA TYR A 74 5.44 -2.58 24.52
C TYR A 74 4.91 -1.14 24.43
N GLU A 75 4.71 -0.44 25.54
CA GLU A 75 4.25 0.96 25.53
C GLU A 75 5.25 1.87 24.81
N ASP A 76 6.55 1.69 25.04
CA ASP A 76 7.60 2.42 24.32
C ASP A 76 7.57 2.12 22.81
N TRP A 77 7.42 0.84 22.45
CA TRP A 77 7.25 0.43 21.05
C TRP A 77 5.99 1.03 20.42
N PHE A 78 4.86 0.98 21.13
CA PHE A 78 3.59 1.53 20.67
C PHE A 78 3.68 3.02 20.45
N ALA A 79 4.23 3.77 21.40
CA ALA A 79 4.39 5.23 21.29
C ALA A 79 5.30 5.61 20.11
N ASN A 80 6.36 4.82 19.86
CA ASN A 80 7.23 5.04 18.71
C ASN A 80 6.50 4.78 17.39
N ILE A 81 5.78 3.67 17.27
CA ILE A 81 5.01 3.33 16.07
C ILE A 81 3.86 4.32 15.85
N ASP A 82 3.11 4.71 16.88
CA ASP A 82 2.03 5.69 16.76
C ASP A 82 2.58 7.05 16.31
N ARG A 83 3.74 7.48 16.84
CA ARG A 83 4.41 8.69 16.38
C ARG A 83 4.89 8.58 14.93
N GLU A 84 5.49 7.46 14.53
CA GLU A 84 5.94 7.25 13.16
C GLU A 84 4.74 7.29 12.20
N LEU A 85 3.68 6.54 12.55
CA LEU A 85 2.43 6.50 11.81
C LEU A 85 1.75 7.88 11.77
N ALA A 86 1.72 8.66 12.84
CA ALA A 86 1.21 10.04 12.79
C ALA A 86 2.11 10.96 11.93
N GLY A 87 3.42 10.72 11.98
CA GLY A 87 4.48 11.50 11.35
C GLY A 87 4.61 11.32 9.84
N LEU A 88 4.25 10.16 9.26
CA LEU A 88 4.20 10.03 7.79
C LEU A 88 2.99 10.76 7.21
N ARG A 89 2.78 12.05 7.49
CA ARG A 89 2.07 12.91 6.55
C ARG A 89 2.80 12.76 5.22
N ARG A 90 2.07 12.39 4.17
CA ARG A 90 2.59 12.39 2.80
C ARG A 90 3.14 13.78 2.55
N TYR A 91 4.45 13.95 2.72
CA TYR A 91 5.18 15.07 2.20
C TYR A 91 5.10 14.86 0.69
N ASN A 92 4.02 15.40 0.12
CA ASN A 92 3.93 15.59 -1.31
C ASN A 92 5.21 16.32 -1.70
N ASP A 93 5.85 15.85 -2.75
CA ASP A 93 7.21 16.15 -3.20
C ASP A 93 7.36 17.62 -3.69
N LEU A 94 6.92 18.58 -2.89
CA LEU A 94 6.88 20.02 -3.19
C LEU A 94 8.20 20.71 -2.87
N LYS A 95 9.08 20.05 -2.12
CA LYS A 95 10.41 20.57 -1.77
C LYS A 95 11.41 20.57 -2.94
N PRO A 96 11.54 19.50 -3.76
CA PRO A 96 12.45 19.56 -4.91
C PRO A 96 12.02 20.61 -5.93
N ILE A 97 10.72 20.83 -6.12
CA ILE A 97 10.21 21.82 -7.07
C ILE A 97 10.52 23.25 -6.61
N LEU A 98 10.40 23.57 -5.32
CA LEU A 98 10.71 24.90 -4.79
C LEU A 98 12.20 25.25 -4.88
N ALA A 99 13.09 24.28 -4.61
CA ALA A 99 14.53 24.49 -4.75
C ALA A 99 14.93 24.72 -6.22
N ILE A 100 14.34 23.97 -7.16
CA ILE A 100 14.57 24.12 -8.61
C ILE A 100 14.02 25.45 -9.14
N ILE A 101 12.91 25.96 -8.60
CA ILE A 101 12.36 27.28 -8.96
C ILE A 101 13.27 28.40 -8.44
N GLN A 102 13.85 28.27 -7.24
CA GLN A 102 14.74 29.27 -6.66
C GLN A 102 16.10 29.36 -7.38
N GLU A 103 16.57 28.27 -7.99
CA GLU A 103 17.81 28.24 -8.77
C GLU A 103 17.69 28.86 -10.19
N SER A 104 16.54 29.44 -10.55
CA SER A 104 16.34 30.22 -11.79
C SER A 104 16.65 29.48 -13.10
N LEU A 105 16.63 28.14 -13.10
CA LEU A 105 16.98 27.35 -14.30
C LEU A 105 15.79 26.97 -15.19
N VAL A 106 14.57 27.46 -14.90
CA VAL A 106 13.38 27.10 -15.69
C VAL A 106 12.47 28.32 -15.91
N ASP A 107 12.29 28.69 -17.17
CA ASP A 107 11.30 29.69 -17.60
C ASP A 107 9.89 29.21 -17.22
N PHE A 108 9.26 29.94 -16.29
CA PHE A 108 7.93 29.65 -15.75
C PHE A 108 6.85 29.60 -16.85
N GLU A 109 7.04 30.35 -17.94
CA GLU A 109 6.16 30.32 -19.12
C GLU A 109 6.14 28.96 -19.82
N HIS A 110 7.29 28.27 -19.89
CA HIS A 110 7.39 27.01 -20.62
C HIS A 110 6.67 25.86 -19.88
N LEU A 111 6.67 25.90 -18.54
CA LEU A 111 5.94 24.94 -17.70
C LEU A 111 4.44 25.26 -17.63
N ALA A 112 4.06 26.54 -17.57
CA ALA A 112 2.65 26.95 -17.58
C ALA A 112 1.96 26.57 -18.89
N SER A 113 2.66 26.72 -20.02
CA SER A 113 2.17 26.36 -21.36
C SER A 113 1.94 24.85 -21.53
N ALA A 114 2.72 24.01 -20.85
CA ALA A 114 2.56 22.56 -20.84
C ALA A 114 1.36 22.08 -20.00
N THR A 115 0.86 22.91 -19.08
CA THR A 115 -0.24 22.57 -18.17
C THR A 115 -1.61 22.95 -18.73
N GLY A 116 -1.66 23.82 -19.74
CA GLY A 116 -2.89 24.30 -20.38
C GLY A 116 -3.35 23.52 -21.63
N GLN A 117 -2.57 22.55 -22.11
CA GLN A 117 -2.96 21.72 -23.25
C GLN A 117 -3.58 20.41 -22.77
N PRO A 118 -4.79 20.04 -23.21
CA PRO A 118 -5.37 18.75 -22.89
C PRO A 118 -4.42 17.63 -23.37
N PRO A 119 -4.17 16.59 -22.57
CA PRO A 119 -3.29 15.50 -22.96
C PRO A 119 -3.81 14.88 -24.25
N LEU A 120 -2.98 14.89 -25.30
CA LEU A 120 -3.26 14.15 -26.53
C LEU A 120 -3.44 12.67 -26.16
N PRO A 121 -4.48 11.99 -26.67
CA PRO A 121 -4.72 10.60 -26.33
C PRO A 121 -3.55 9.75 -26.84
N THR A 122 -2.80 9.15 -25.91
CA THR A 122 -1.71 8.20 -26.17
C THR A 122 -2.30 6.91 -26.74
N TYR A 123 -2.61 6.90 -28.04
CA TYR A 123 -3.05 5.69 -28.76
C TYR A 123 -1.88 4.75 -29.11
N GLU A 124 -0.62 5.18 -28.94
CA GLU A 124 0.55 4.42 -29.41
C GLU A 124 1.23 3.53 -28.35
N GLN A 125 0.60 3.26 -27.21
CA GLN A 125 1.10 2.26 -26.25
C GLN A 125 0.39 0.88 -26.37
N GLY A 126 -0.22 0.59 -27.53
CA GLY A 126 -0.85 -0.71 -27.83
C GLY A 126 -0.03 -1.64 -28.73
N GLU A 127 0.88 -1.12 -29.57
CA GLU A 127 1.37 -1.89 -30.72
C GLU A 127 2.74 -2.55 -30.54
N THR A 128 3.52 -2.17 -29.53
CA THR A 128 4.83 -2.80 -29.25
C THR A 128 4.74 -4.10 -28.45
N ARG A 129 3.58 -4.40 -27.81
CA ARG A 129 3.38 -5.66 -27.07
C ARG A 129 2.91 -6.85 -27.91
N SER A 130 2.49 -6.62 -29.17
CA SER A 130 2.06 -7.70 -30.08
C SER A 130 3.19 -8.29 -30.93
N ARG A 131 4.36 -7.64 -31.03
CA ARG A 131 5.47 -8.14 -31.87
C ARG A 131 6.35 -9.20 -31.20
N SER A 132 6.24 -9.41 -29.89
CA SER A 132 6.99 -10.44 -29.15
C SER A 132 6.33 -11.83 -29.15
N ARG A 133 5.11 -11.98 -29.70
CA ARG A 133 4.43 -13.30 -29.82
C ARG A 133 4.51 -13.96 -31.20
N THR A 134 5.04 -13.30 -32.22
CA THR A 134 5.01 -13.84 -33.60
C THR A 134 6.23 -14.69 -33.99
N ARG A 135 7.24 -14.85 -33.13
CA ARG A 135 8.45 -15.66 -33.45
C ARG A 135 8.44 -17.10 -32.92
N ALA A 136 7.33 -17.59 -32.38
CA ALA A 136 7.19 -18.99 -31.94
C ALA A 136 6.27 -19.85 -32.84
N ALA A 137 6.02 -19.43 -34.08
CA ALA A 137 5.21 -20.18 -35.04
C ALA A 137 6.03 -20.57 -36.27
N SER A 138 6.98 -21.50 -36.13
CA SER A 138 7.53 -22.24 -37.27
C SER A 138 8.06 -23.63 -36.86
N VAL A 139 7.16 -24.56 -36.54
CA VAL A 139 7.42 -26.00 -36.72
C VAL A 139 6.19 -26.66 -37.34
N GLN A 140 6.24 -26.70 -38.67
CA GLN A 140 5.83 -27.75 -39.61
C GLN A 140 4.52 -28.57 -39.42
N LYS A 141 3.75 -28.55 -40.50
CA LYS A 141 2.51 -29.28 -40.84
C LYS A 141 2.74 -30.79 -41.11
N THR A 142 1.95 -31.66 -40.44
CA THR A 142 1.07 -32.79 -40.92
C THR A 142 1.66 -33.93 -41.79
N PRO A 143 1.19 -35.22 -41.71
CA PRO A 143 -0.19 -35.63 -42.10
C PRO A 143 -0.86 -36.81 -41.32
N PRO A 144 -2.12 -37.20 -41.67
CA PRO A 144 -3.10 -37.84 -40.76
C PRO A 144 -3.50 -39.30 -41.10
N LYS A 145 -4.22 -39.97 -40.16
CA LYS A 145 -5.22 -41.09 -40.25
C LYS A 145 -4.97 -42.11 -39.11
N LYS A 146 -5.94 -42.82 -38.52
CA LYS A 146 -7.35 -43.16 -38.82
C LYS A 146 -8.01 -43.66 -37.52
N LYS A 147 -9.33 -43.47 -37.39
CA LYS A 147 -10.19 -44.12 -36.40
C LYS A 147 -10.17 -45.66 -36.55
N LYS A 148 -10.24 -46.36 -35.42
CA LYS A 148 -10.94 -47.65 -35.27
C LYS A 148 -11.69 -47.60 -33.94
#